data_AF-A0A7V4A9U1-F1
#
_entry.id   AF-A0A7V4A9U1-F1
#
_cell.length_a   1.000
_cell.length_b   1.000
_cell.length_c   1.000
_cell.angle_alpha   90.00
_cell.angle_beta   90.00
_cell.angle_gamma   90.00
#
_symmetry.space_group_name_H-M   'P 1'
#
loop_
_entity.id
_entity.type
_entity.pdbx_description
1 polymer ?
#
loop_
_entity_poly.entity_id
_entity_poly.type
_entity_poly.pdbx_seq_one_letter_code
_entity_poly.pdbx_strand_id
1 'polypeptide(L)'
;MDKIIFVMIYFFLAVFIGVAIVILHIILSEKPKMVEKDKYLPFESGMKPLQPAYNRLPVKFYIYALAFLIFDIEVALLFPYVPLVKDLGKFGFFEILFFFTILFLAYIYLRETAVKEK
;
A
#
# COMPACT_ATOMS: atom_id res chain seq x y z
N MET A 1 -1.64 -20.71 -20.20
CA MET A 1 -2.23 -21.18 -18.93
C MET A 1 -1.16 -21.63 -17.96
N ASP A 2 -0.14 -22.35 -18.43
CA ASP A 2 0.97 -22.88 -17.62
C ASP A 2 1.73 -21.82 -16.79
N LYS A 3 1.94 -20.62 -17.34
CA LYS A 3 2.58 -19.52 -16.60
C LYS A 3 1.76 -19.05 -15.39
N ILE A 4 0.43 -18.99 -15.53
CA ILE A 4 -0.46 -18.58 -14.44
C ILE A 4 -0.46 -19.67 -13.35
N ILE A 5 -0.49 -20.93 -13.76
CA ILE A 5 -0.36 -22.08 -12.85
C ILE A 5 0.97 -22.01 -12.09
N PHE A 6 2.07 -21.70 -12.75
CA PHE A 6 3.37 -21.55 -12.10
C PHE A 6 3.40 -20.41 -11.07
N VAL A 7 2.86 -19.24 -11.44
CA VAL A 7 2.73 -18.08 -10.52
C VAL A 7 1.89 -18.44 -9.31
N MET A 8 0.78 -19.15 -9.52
CA MET A 8 -0.12 -19.57 -8.46
C MET A 8 0.54 -20.58 -7.51
N ILE A 9 1.28 -21.55 -8.05
CA ILE A 9 2.06 -22.51 -7.25
C ILE A 9 3.09 -21.77 -6.39
N TYR A 10 3.81 -20.80 -6.97
CA TYR A 10 4.82 -20.03 -6.24
C TYR A 10 4.21 -19.19 -5.11
N PHE A 11 3.05 -18.57 -5.38
CA PHE A 11 2.31 -17.81 -4.38
C PHE A 11 1.87 -18.70 -3.20
N PHE A 12 1.26 -19.85 -3.48
CA PHE A 12 0.84 -20.77 -2.42
C PHE A 12 2.03 -21.36 -1.66
N LEU A 13 3.14 -21.64 -2.32
CA LEU A 13 4.36 -22.09 -1.66
C LEU A 13 4.92 -21.02 -0.70
N ALA A 14 4.94 -19.75 -1.13
CA ALA A 14 5.40 -18.64 -0.28
C ALA A 14 4.51 -18.46 0.96
N VAL A 15 3.19 -18.50 0.77
CA VAL A 15 2.22 -18.46 1.88
C VAL A 15 2.41 -19.66 2.81
N PHE A 16 2.55 -20.86 2.27
CA PHE A 16 2.76 -22.08 3.05
C PHE A 16 4.01 -22.00 3.91
N ILE A 17 5.14 -21.56 3.34
CA ILE A 17 6.40 -21.38 4.08
C ILE A 17 6.23 -20.34 5.19
N GLY A 18 5.61 -19.19 4.89
CA GLY A 18 5.35 -18.15 5.90
C GLY A 18 4.50 -18.66 7.06
N VAL A 19 3.43 -19.40 6.77
CA VAL A 19 2.57 -20.03 7.79
C VAL A 19 3.32 -21.10 8.57
N ALA A 20 4.11 -21.95 7.90
CA ALA A 20 4.88 -23.00 8.54
C ALA A 20 5.92 -22.43 9.53
N ILE A 21 6.57 -21.32 9.18
CA ILE A 21 7.50 -20.62 10.09
C ILE A 21 6.78 -20.10 11.32
N VAL A 22 5.61 -19.47 11.16
CA VAL A 22 4.80 -18.97 12.28
C VAL A 22 4.34 -20.12 13.17
N ILE A 23 3.87 -21.24 12.60
CA ILE A 23 3.46 -22.43 13.35
C ILE A 23 4.65 -23.02 14.11
N LEU A 24 5.80 -23.17 13.45
CA LEU A 24 7.01 -23.67 14.07
C LEU A 24 7.44 -22.77 15.24
N HIS A 25 7.37 -21.45 15.07
CA HIS A 25 7.64 -20.50 16.14
C HIS A 25 6.66 -20.69 17.32
N ILE A 26 5.36 -20.85 17.08
CA ILE A 26 4.37 -21.05 18.15
C ILE A 26 4.60 -22.37 18.90
N ILE A 27 5.01 -23.43 18.21
CA ILE A 27 5.28 -24.75 18.82
C ILE A 27 6.59 -24.74 19.61
N LEU A 28 7.66 -24.14 19.07
CA LEU A 28 8.98 -24.12 19.71
C LEU A 28 9.12 -23.02 20.78
N SER A 29 8.25 -22.00 20.77
CA SER A 29 8.34 -20.91 21.73
C SER A 29 8.03 -21.43 23.14
N GLU A 30 9.01 -21.31 24.04
CA GLU A 30 8.82 -21.59 25.45
C GLU A 30 7.84 -20.57 26.04
N LYS A 31 6.64 -21.04 26.36
CA LYS A 31 5.65 -20.22 27.06
C LYS A 31 6.13 -20.02 28.51
N PRO A 32 6.21 -18.77 29.01
CA PRO A 32 6.58 -18.54 30.40
C PRO A 32 5.55 -19.21 31.33
N LYS A 33 6.03 -19.92 32.35
CA LYS A 33 5.19 -20.62 33.34
C LYS A 33 4.25 -19.68 34.11
N MET A 34 4.61 -18.40 34.19
CA MET A 34 3.77 -17.33 34.72
C MET A 34 3.49 -16.31 33.62
N VAL A 35 2.20 -16.13 33.31
CA VAL A 35 1.73 -15.10 32.38
C VAL A 35 1.71 -13.79 33.15
N GLU A 36 2.83 -13.07 33.13
CA GLU A 36 2.88 -11.72 33.71
C GLU A 36 1.97 -10.80 32.91
N LYS A 37 0.95 -10.23 33.57
CA LYS A 37 -0.03 -9.32 32.94
C LYS A 37 0.65 -8.12 32.28
N ASP A 38 1.81 -7.73 32.80
CA ASP A 38 2.57 -6.58 32.32
C ASP A 38 3.27 -6.85 30.98
N LYS A 39 3.51 -8.12 30.62
CA LYS A 39 4.06 -8.51 29.31
C LYS A 39 3.13 -8.16 28.14
N TYR A 40 1.84 -8.01 28.40
CA TYR A 40 0.81 -7.69 27.39
C TYR A 40 0.38 -6.22 27.42
N LEU A 41 0.99 -5.39 28.27
CA LEU A 41 0.73 -3.95 28.26
C LEU A 41 1.39 -3.30 27.04
N PRO A 42 0.71 -2.31 26.41
CA PRO A 42 1.35 -1.48 25.40
C PRO A 42 2.63 -0.83 25.93
N PHE A 43 3.63 -0.70 25.06
CA PHE A 43 4.91 -0.14 25.43
C PHE A 43 4.81 1.37 25.69
N GLU A 44 4.92 1.77 26.95
CA GLU A 44 5.03 3.18 27.36
C GLU A 44 6.04 3.30 28.52
N SER A 45 7.27 2.80 28.30
CA SER A 45 8.36 2.77 29.29
C SER A 45 7.97 2.22 30.69
N GLY A 46 7.19 1.14 30.73
CA GLY A 46 6.74 0.50 31.97
C GLY A 46 5.56 1.19 32.67
N MET A 47 5.01 2.24 32.07
CA MET A 47 3.79 2.90 32.53
C MET A 47 2.57 2.32 31.81
N LYS A 48 1.42 2.36 32.46
CA LYS A 48 0.15 2.06 31.79
C LYS A 48 -0.15 3.20 30.81
N PRO A 49 -0.65 2.89 29.61
CA PRO A 49 -0.84 3.90 28.59
C PRO A 49 -1.82 4.97 29.05
N LEU A 50 -1.41 6.23 28.92
CA LEU A 50 -2.17 7.39 29.39
C LEU A 50 -3.35 7.73 28.49
N GLN A 51 -3.26 7.38 27.21
CA GLN A 51 -4.29 7.60 26.21
C GLN A 51 -4.59 6.31 25.46
N PRO A 52 -5.86 6.10 25.05
CA PRO A 52 -6.17 5.03 24.11
C PRO A 52 -5.35 5.22 22.83
N ALA A 53 -4.83 4.13 22.27
CA ALA A 53 -4.04 4.15 21.02
C ALA A 53 -4.84 4.65 19.79
N TYR A 54 -6.14 4.92 19.95
CA TYR A 54 -7.06 5.35 18.91
C TYR A 54 -7.32 6.86 18.97
N ASN A 55 -6.27 7.65 18.79
CA ASN A 55 -6.42 9.09 18.56
C ASN A 55 -6.78 9.37 17.11
N ARG A 56 -7.42 10.51 16.85
CA ARG A 56 -7.72 10.94 15.47
C ARG A 56 -6.41 11.12 14.72
N LEU A 57 -6.18 10.25 13.73
CA LEU A 57 -5.06 10.42 12.82
C LEU A 57 -5.26 11.71 12.01
N PRO A 58 -4.19 12.47 11.72
CA PRO A 58 -4.26 13.64 10.87
C PRO A 58 -4.89 13.34 9.50
N VAL A 59 -5.82 14.20 9.06
CA VAL A 59 -6.56 14.04 7.78
C VAL A 59 -5.63 14.01 6.56
N LYS A 60 -4.43 14.60 6.66
CA LYS A 60 -3.42 14.58 5.59
C LYS A 60 -3.12 13.18 5.03
N PHE A 61 -3.17 12.13 5.86
CA PHE A 61 -2.96 10.75 5.38
C PHE A 61 -4.06 10.27 4.43
N TYR A 62 -5.30 10.71 4.66
CA TYR A 62 -6.42 10.44 3.77
C TYR A 62 -6.24 11.15 2.42
N ILE A 63 -5.80 12.41 2.43
CA ILE A 63 -5.55 13.19 1.22
C ILE A 63 -4.46 12.51 0.36
N TYR A 64 -3.37 12.03 0.97
CA TYR A 64 -2.35 11.28 0.26
C TYR A 64 -2.86 9.96 -0.31
N ALA A 65 -3.66 9.20 0.45
CA ALA A 65 -4.23 7.95 -0.02
C ALA A 65 -5.21 8.15 -1.19
N LEU A 66 -6.06 9.18 -1.13
CA LEU A 66 -6.99 9.52 -2.19
C LEU A 66 -6.24 9.96 -3.46
N ALA A 67 -5.20 10.78 -3.31
CA ALA A 67 -4.37 11.21 -4.43
C ALA A 67 -3.64 10.03 -5.08
N PHE A 68 -3.10 9.11 -4.27
CA PHE A 68 -2.48 7.89 -4.77
C PHE A 68 -3.48 7.02 -5.54
N LEU A 69 -4.70 6.85 -5.03
CA LEU A 69 -5.76 6.09 -5.70
C LEU A 69 -6.11 6.67 -7.08
N ILE A 70 -6.30 7.99 -7.16
CA ILE A 70 -6.59 8.67 -8.43
C ILE A 70 -5.44 8.46 -9.42
N PHE A 71 -4.20 8.66 -8.98
CA PHE A 71 -3.01 8.45 -9.81
C PHE A 71 -2.88 6.99 -10.30
N ASP A 72 -3.17 6.01 -9.44
CA ASP A 72 -3.10 4.60 -9.78
C ASP A 72 -4.15 4.21 -10.84
N ILE A 73 -5.37 4.74 -10.72
CA ILE A 73 -6.43 4.57 -11.74
C ILE A 73 -6.00 5.19 -13.08
N GLU A 74 -5.36 6.36 -13.06
CA GLU A 74 -4.88 7.02 -14.27
C GLU A 74 -3.78 6.22 -14.97
N VAL A 75 -2.85 5.62 -14.23
CA VAL A 75 -1.85 4.70 -14.80
C VAL A 75 -2.51 3.43 -15.34
N ALA A 76 -3.54 2.91 -14.68
CA ALA A 76 -4.33 1.78 -15.19
C ALA A 76 -4.98 2.11 -16.55
N LEU A 77 -5.39 3.36 -16.78
CA LEU A 77 -5.93 3.83 -18.08
C LEU A 77 -4.88 3.86 -19.19
N LEU A 78 -3.58 3.82 -18.88
CA LEU A 78 -2.52 3.72 -19.89
C LEU A 78 -2.33 2.29 -20.42
N PHE A 79 -2.78 1.26 -19.70
CA PHE A 79 -2.59 -0.14 -20.13
C PHE A 79 -3.24 -0.46 -21.48
N PRO A 80 -4.49 -0.07 -21.76
CA PRO A 80 -5.11 -0.29 -23.07
C PRO A 80 -4.40 0.43 -24.21
N TYR A 81 -3.70 1.53 -23.93
CA TYR A 81 -2.95 2.25 -24.95
C TYR A 81 -1.73 1.47 -25.45
N VAL A 82 -1.04 0.74 -24.57
CA VAL A 82 0.21 0.01 -24.88
C VAL A 82 0.12 -0.86 -26.15
N PRO A 83 -0.90 -1.73 -26.33
CA PRO A 83 -1.01 -2.52 -27.55
C PRO A 83 -1.33 -1.68 -28.80
N LEU A 84 -1.95 -0.51 -28.64
CA LEU A 84 -2.43 0.34 -29.72
C LEU A 84 -1.42 1.43 -30.16
N VAL A 85 -0.27 1.55 -29.47
CA VAL A 85 0.77 2.57 -29.74
C VAL A 85 1.13 2.66 -31.22
N LYS A 86 1.24 1.51 -31.90
CA LYS A 86 1.63 1.46 -33.32
C LYS A 86 0.54 1.98 -34.25
N ASP A 87 -0.72 1.77 -33.88
CA ASP A 87 -1.88 2.12 -34.71
C ASP A 87 -2.25 3.61 -34.55
N LEU A 88 -2.15 4.16 -33.34
CA LEU A 88 -2.43 5.58 -33.09
C LEU A 88 -1.27 6.50 -33.50
N GLY A 89 -0.04 6.00 -33.55
CA GLY A 89 1.14 6.75 -34.00
C GLY A 89 1.30 8.10 -33.29
N LYS A 90 1.43 9.18 -34.07
CA LYS A 90 1.64 10.55 -33.53
C LYS A 90 0.43 11.09 -32.78
N PHE A 91 -0.79 10.69 -33.17
CA PHE A 91 -2.01 11.16 -32.52
C PHE A 91 -2.08 10.65 -31.08
N GLY A 92 -1.86 9.35 -30.89
CA GLY A 92 -1.83 8.72 -29.58
C GLY A 92 -0.74 9.28 -28.66
N PHE A 93 0.42 9.63 -29.24
CA PHE A 93 1.50 10.26 -28.47
C PHE A 93 1.08 11.59 -27.86
N PHE A 94 0.41 12.46 -28.61
CA PHE A 94 -0.07 13.75 -28.09
C PHE A 94 -1.21 13.58 -27.07
N GLU A 95 -2.07 12.58 -27.26
CA GLU A 95 -3.13 12.27 -26.31
C GLU A 95 -2.57 11.83 -24.95
N ILE A 96 -1.57 10.95 -24.94
CA ILE A 96 -0.85 10.58 -23.71
C ILE A 96 -0.12 11.78 -23.09
N LEU A 97 0.55 12.59 -23.90
CA LEU A 97 1.27 13.75 -23.40
C LEU A 97 0.31 14.75 -22.73
N PHE A 98 -0.86 14.95 -23.32
CA PHE A 98 -1.92 15.78 -22.76
C PHE A 98 -2.45 15.19 -21.44
N PHE A 99 -2.71 13.89 -21.41
CA PHE A 99 -3.14 13.17 -20.21
C PHE A 99 -2.15 13.34 -19.04
N PHE A 100 -0.86 13.10 -19.29
CA PHE A 100 0.19 13.32 -18.27
C PHE A 100 0.33 14.78 -17.85
N THR A 101 0.09 15.73 -18.75
CA THR A 101 0.16 17.16 -18.42
C THR A 101 -0.93 17.54 -17.42
N ILE A 102 -2.17 17.08 -17.63
CA ILE A 102 -3.28 17.31 -16.69
C ILE A 102 -2.95 16.71 -15.32
N LEU A 103 -2.44 15.48 -15.32
CA LEU A 103 -2.06 14.75 -14.11
C LEU A 103 -0.98 15.52 -13.33
N PHE A 104 0.04 16.00 -14.03
CA PHE A 104 1.12 16.78 -13.43
C PHE A 104 0.62 18.09 -12.83
N LEU A 105 -0.32 18.77 -13.51
CA LEU A 105 -0.97 19.98 -12.98
C LEU A 105 -1.81 19.68 -11.73
N ALA A 106 -2.58 18.59 -11.73
CA ALA A 106 -3.36 18.15 -10.58
C ALA A 106 -2.45 17.84 -9.38
N TYR A 107 -1.30 17.20 -9.61
CA TYR A 107 -0.30 16.93 -8.58
C TYR A 107 0.29 18.22 -7.99
N ILE A 108 0.66 19.20 -8.82
CA ILE A 108 1.16 20.50 -8.36
C ILE A 108 0.10 21.19 -7.49
N TYR A 109 -1.15 21.25 -7.95
CA TYR A 109 -2.25 21.86 -7.21
C TYR A 109 -2.47 21.21 -5.84
N LEU A 110 -2.47 19.87 -5.80
CA LEU A 110 -2.62 19.12 -4.56
C LEU A 110 -1.45 19.40 -3.61
N ARG A 111 -0.21 19.44 -4.12
CA ARG A 111 0.98 19.75 -3.32
C ARG A 111 0.87 21.12 -2.68
N GLU A 112 0.45 22.14 -3.43
CA GLU A 112 0.28 23.49 -2.89
C GLU A 112 -0.84 23.57 -1.84
N THR A 113 -1.94 22.87 -2.08
CA THR A 113 -3.10 22.85 -1.16
C THR A 113 -2.79 22.10 0.12
N ALA A 114 -2.14 20.94 0.03
CA ALA A 114 -1.74 20.13 1.18
C ALA A 114 -0.67 20.81 2.07
N VAL A 115 0.12 21.75 1.50
CA VAL A 115 1.11 22.53 2.26
C VAL A 115 0.47 23.73 2.99
N LYS A 116 -0.67 24.23 2.52
CA LYS A 116 -1.39 25.36 3.13
C LYS A 116 -2.24 24.97 4.35
N GLU A 117 -2.70 23.72 4.45
CA GLU A 117 -3.34 23.18 5.67
C GLU A 117 -2.31 22.84 6.76
N LYS A 118 -1.53 23.84 7.17
CA LYS A 118 -0.61 23.75 8.30
C LYS A 118 -1.19 24.44 9.53
#